data_AF-A0A356INX8-F1
#
_entry.id   AF-A0A356INX8-F1
#
_cell.length_a   1.000
_cell.length_b   1.000
_cell.length_c   1.000
_cell.angle_alpha   90.00
_cell.angle_beta   90.00
_cell.angle_gamma   90.00
#
_symmetry.space_group_name_H-M   'P 1'
#
loop_
_entity.id
_entity.type
_entity.pdbx_description
1 polymer ?
#
loop_
_entity_poly.entity_id
_entity_poly.type
_entity_poly.pdbx_seq_one_letter_code
_entity_poly.pdbx_strand_id
1 'polypeptide(L)'
;MRKITVVLIVLFMAVGCSAMKSNKYTDVNVRCEPDAAIASVNGEHKSSPATFSVVTNKDIEVACQKPGYITSSKTVRTHITTTGVLDAIGGFLFLVPAIGLISPGAWDLDQKDFDMTLVKEPE
;
A
#
# COMPACT_ATOMS: atom_id res chain seq x y z
N MET A 1 27.29 -35.77 -19.21
CA MET A 1 26.19 -34.96 -19.81
C MET A 1 24.87 -35.09 -19.05
N ARG A 2 24.34 -36.30 -18.79
CA ARG A 2 23.05 -36.52 -18.08
C ARG A 2 22.94 -35.89 -16.67
N LYS A 3 24.05 -35.81 -15.91
CA LYS A 3 24.07 -35.22 -14.56
C LYS A 3 23.96 -33.69 -14.57
N ILE A 4 24.47 -33.02 -15.62
CA ILE A 4 24.45 -31.56 -15.74
C ILE A 4 23.03 -31.08 -16.08
N THR A 5 22.32 -31.83 -16.94
CA THR A 5 20.92 -31.54 -17.30
C THR A 5 19.97 -31.63 -16.12
N VAL A 6 20.19 -32.60 -15.21
CA VAL A 6 19.36 -32.78 -14.00
C VAL A 6 19.57 -31.65 -13.00
N VAL A 7 20.83 -31.20 -12.80
CA VAL A 7 21.14 -30.08 -11.89
C VAL A 7 20.54 -28.78 -12.41
N LEU A 8 20.59 -28.53 -13.72
CA LEU A 8 19.99 -27.35 -14.35
C LEU A 8 18.46 -27.33 -14.20
N ILE A 9 17.79 -28.48 -14.37
CA ILE A 9 16.34 -28.60 -14.22
C ILE A 9 15.90 -28.39 -12.77
N VAL A 10 16.63 -28.95 -11.81
CA VAL A 10 16.35 -28.76 -10.36
C VAL A 10 16.56 -27.31 -9.95
N LEU A 11 17.56 -26.63 -10.51
CA LEU A 11 17.82 -25.21 -10.24
C LEU A 11 16.69 -24.32 -10.77
N PHE A 12 16.15 -24.61 -11.97
CA PHE A 12 15.01 -23.88 -12.53
C PHE A 12 13.69 -24.12 -11.78
N MET A 13 13.49 -25.28 -11.16
CA MET A 13 12.30 -25.56 -10.33
C MET A 13 12.35 -24.89 -8.95
N ALA A 14 13.54 -24.58 -8.43
CA ALA A 14 13.70 -23.90 -7.14
C ALA A 14 13.41 -22.39 -7.20
N VAL A 15 13.41 -21.76 -8.38
CA VAL A 15 13.18 -20.32 -8.54
C VAL A 15 11.68 -19.95 -8.57
N GLY A 16 10.77 -20.93 -8.53
CA GLY A 16 9.34 -20.73 -8.77
C GLY A 16 8.48 -20.35 -7.55
N CYS A 17 9.02 -20.30 -6.33
CA CYS A 17 8.18 -20.23 -5.12
C CYS A 17 7.97 -18.82 -4.51
N SER A 18 8.78 -17.82 -4.88
CA SER A 18 8.69 -16.47 -4.28
C SER A 18 7.87 -15.44 -5.09
N ALA A 19 7.24 -15.85 -6.20
CA ALA A 19 6.43 -14.94 -7.03
C ALA A 19 4.98 -14.77 -6.57
N MET A 20 4.60 -15.29 -5.40
CA MET A 20 3.27 -15.05 -4.83
C MET A 20 3.25 -13.64 -4.23
N LYS A 21 2.91 -12.64 -5.05
CA LYS A 21 2.63 -11.26 -4.62
C LYS A 21 1.50 -11.26 -3.59
N SER A 22 1.84 -11.37 -2.31
CA SER A 22 0.91 -11.08 -1.23
C SER A 22 0.76 -9.56 -1.15
N ASN A 23 -0.40 -9.04 -1.53
CA ASN A 23 -0.73 -7.64 -1.30
C ASN A 23 -0.56 -7.35 0.20
N LYS A 24 0.30 -6.40 0.55
CA LYS A 24 0.44 -5.94 1.94
C LYS A 24 -0.77 -5.06 2.25
N TYR A 25 -1.57 -5.47 3.23
CA TYR A 25 -2.69 -4.69 3.74
C TYR A 25 -2.26 -3.94 5.00
N THR A 26 -2.70 -2.69 5.12
CA THR A 26 -2.51 -1.87 6.30
C THR A 26 -3.86 -1.26 6.67
N ASP A 27 -4.16 -1.25 7.96
CA ASP A 27 -5.34 -0.60 8.48
C ASP A 27 -5.10 0.91 8.62
N VAL A 28 -6.03 1.69 8.08
CA VAL A 28 -6.04 3.14 8.08
C VAL A 28 -7.25 3.63 8.86
N ASN A 29 -7.01 4.50 9.83
CA ASN A 29 -8.04 5.08 10.68
C ASN A 29 -8.42 6.48 10.16
N VAL A 30 -9.72 6.69 9.92
CA VAL A 30 -10.23 7.95 9.40
C VAL A 30 -11.28 8.51 10.36
N ARG A 31 -10.95 9.67 10.92
CA ARG A 31 -11.81 10.49 11.76
C ARG A 31 -12.17 11.77 10.99
N CYS A 32 -13.47 11.97 10.80
CA CYS A 32 -14.02 13.13 10.15
C CYS A 32 -14.81 13.91 11.20
N GLU A 33 -14.53 15.20 11.33
CA GLU A 33 -15.37 16.12 12.12
C GLU A 33 -16.14 17.02 11.16
N PRO A 34 -17.43 17.31 11.39
CA PRO A 34 -18.28 16.94 12.53
C PRO A 34 -18.92 15.55 12.45
N ASP A 35 -19.40 15.02 13.59
CA ASP A 35 -20.05 13.71 13.73
C ASP A 35 -21.11 13.43 12.65
N ALA A 36 -21.29 12.15 12.28
CA ALA A 36 -22.13 11.68 11.18
C ALA A 36 -21.63 12.04 9.77
N ALA A 37 -20.33 12.31 9.62
CA ALA A 37 -19.67 12.35 8.31
C ALA A 37 -19.38 10.93 7.79
N ILE A 38 -19.43 10.79 6.46
CA ILE A 38 -19.11 9.54 5.75
C ILE A 38 -17.66 9.63 5.30
N ALA A 39 -16.82 8.75 5.84
CA ALA A 39 -15.46 8.55 5.35
C ALA A 39 -15.51 7.63 4.11
N SER A 40 -14.72 7.94 3.09
CA SER A 40 -14.44 7.03 1.98
C SER A 40 -12.95 6.80 1.83
N VAL A 41 -12.57 5.55 1.56
CA VAL A 41 -11.20 5.18 1.23
C VAL A 41 -11.23 4.22 0.05
N ASN A 42 -10.60 4.59 -1.07
CA ASN A 42 -10.58 3.80 -2.31
C ASN A 42 -11.98 3.33 -2.79
N GLY A 43 -13.02 4.13 -2.54
CA GLY A 43 -14.41 3.83 -2.91
C GLY A 43 -15.18 2.98 -1.88
N GLU A 44 -14.56 2.52 -0.80
CA GLU A 44 -15.28 1.95 0.34
C GLU A 44 -15.78 3.08 1.24
N HIS A 45 -17.07 3.09 1.60
CA HIS A 45 -17.69 4.13 2.41
C HIS A 45 -18.11 3.60 3.78
N LYS A 46 -17.75 4.30 4.86
CA LYS A 46 -18.15 3.97 6.24
C LYS A 46 -18.48 5.24 7.02
N SER A 47 -19.35 5.12 8.01
CA SER A 47 -19.61 6.23 8.96
C SER A 47 -18.38 6.47 9.82
N SER A 48 -17.91 7.70 9.88
CA SER A 48 -16.77 8.09 10.70
C SER A 48 -17.13 8.12 12.19
N PRO A 49 -16.21 7.77 13.13
CA PRO A 49 -14.86 7.24 12.91
C PRO A 49 -14.86 5.80 12.39
N ALA A 50 -14.03 5.50 11.40
CA ALA A 50 -13.96 4.18 10.77
C ALA A 50 -12.53 3.75 10.42
N THR A 51 -12.32 2.44 10.41
CA THR A 51 -11.07 1.81 9.96
C THR A 51 -11.27 1.12 8.62
N PHE A 52 -10.32 1.33 7.71
CA PHE A 52 -10.29 0.79 6.35
C PHE A 52 -9.03 -0.03 6.15
N SER A 53 -9.16 -1.23 5.59
CA SER A 53 -8.00 -2.07 5.27
C SER A 53 -7.61 -1.85 3.82
N VAL A 54 -6.46 -1.24 3.58
CA VAL A 54 -6.03 -0.81 2.25
C VAL A 54 -4.72 -1.43 1.85
N VAL A 55 -4.51 -1.59 0.53
CA VAL A 55 -3.26 -2.14 0.01
C VAL A 55 -2.17 -1.06 0.04
N THR A 56 -1.06 -1.36 0.69
CA THR A 56 0.04 -0.41 0.97
C THR A 56 0.97 -0.19 -0.23
N ASN A 57 0.77 -0.92 -1.33
CA ASN A 57 1.60 -0.84 -2.54
C ASN A 57 1.05 0.15 -3.60
N LYS A 58 0.01 0.92 -3.26
CA LYS A 58 -0.63 1.89 -4.15
C LYS A 58 -1.02 3.13 -3.35
N ASP A 59 -1.03 4.27 -4.03
CA ASP A 59 -1.57 5.50 -3.49
C ASP A 59 -3.05 5.29 -3.17
N ILE A 60 -3.48 5.84 -2.04
CA ILE A 60 -4.87 5.74 -1.56
C ILE A 60 -5.51 7.13 -1.55
N GLU A 61 -6.80 7.18 -1.84
CA GLU A 61 -7.58 8.40 -1.72
C GLU A 61 -8.49 8.28 -0.50
N VAL A 62 -8.32 9.22 0.45
CA VAL A 62 -9.16 9.34 1.65
C VAL A 62 -10.04 10.57 1.48
N ALA A 63 -11.35 10.42 1.63
CA ALA A 63 -12.30 11.53 1.57
C ALA A 63 -13.25 11.50 2.76
N CYS A 64 -13.70 12.68 3.18
CA CYS A 64 -14.77 12.86 4.14
C CYS A 64 -15.88 13.67 3.48
N GLN A 65 -17.11 13.18 3.59
CA GLN A 65 -18.29 13.77 2.96
C GLN A 65 -19.41 13.91 4.00
N LYS A 66 -20.08 15.06 3.99
CA LYS A 66 -21.27 15.28 4.81
C LYS A 66 -22.22 16.25 4.08
N PRO A 67 -23.54 15.97 4.05
CA PRO A 67 -24.51 16.92 3.48
C PRO A 67 -24.42 18.30 4.16
N GLY A 68 -24.35 19.37 3.37
CA GLY A 68 -24.20 20.75 3.85
C GLY A 68 -22.75 21.16 4.21
N TYR A 69 -21.77 20.32 3.89
CA TYR A 69 -20.35 20.59 4.07
C TYR A 69 -19.59 20.33 2.77
N ILE A 70 -18.50 21.07 2.59
CA ILE A 70 -17.57 20.87 1.47
C ILE A 70 -16.86 19.53 1.68
N THR A 71 -16.87 18.69 0.63
CA THR A 71 -16.12 17.43 0.64
C THR A 71 -14.63 17.71 0.75
N SER A 72 -14.00 17.10 1.75
CA SER A 72 -12.55 17.15 1.92
C SER A 72 -11.96 15.84 1.44
N SER A 73 -11.02 15.89 0.50
CA SER A 73 -10.28 14.71 0.02
C SER A 73 -8.78 14.93 0.11
N LYS A 74 -8.07 13.85 0.42
CA LYS A 74 -6.62 13.83 0.56
C LYS A 74 -6.08 12.54 -0.05
N THR A 75 -5.18 12.69 -1.03
CA THR A 75 -4.43 11.57 -1.60
C THR A 75 -3.19 11.32 -0.76
N VAL A 76 -2.96 10.06 -0.40
CA VAL A 76 -1.83 9.61 0.41
C VAL A 76 -0.94 8.79 -0.48
N ARG A 77 0.31 9.21 -0.61
CA ARG A 77 1.31 8.54 -1.44
C ARG A 77 2.00 7.43 -0.65
N THR A 78 2.55 6.49 -1.41
CA THR A 78 3.39 5.41 -0.87
C THR A 78 4.86 5.77 -0.95
N HIS A 79 5.66 5.39 0.06
CA HIS A 79 7.12 5.55 0.05
C HIS A 79 7.84 4.19 0.06
N ILE A 80 9.06 4.19 -0.48
CA ILE A 80 9.96 3.03 -0.46
C ILE A 80 10.60 2.91 0.93
N THR A 81 10.44 1.75 1.56
CA THR A 81 11.03 1.37 2.84
C THR A 81 12.52 1.03 2.72
N THR A 82 13.24 1.13 3.85
CA THR A 82 14.67 0.78 4.00
C THR A 82 15.03 -0.64 3.55
N THR A 83 14.09 -1.59 3.64
CA THR A 83 14.24 -2.95 3.10
C THR A 83 14.37 -2.99 1.58
N GLY A 84 13.68 -2.10 0.84
CA GLY A 84 13.83 -1.96 -0.60
C GLY A 84 15.19 -1.40 -1.00
N VAL A 85 15.77 -0.51 -0.19
CA VAL A 85 17.11 0.04 -0.41
C VAL A 85 18.20 -1.03 -0.20
N LEU A 86 18.03 -1.91 0.79
CA LEU A 86 18.99 -3.00 1.05
C LEU A 86 19.02 -4.01 -0.10
N ASP A 87 17.87 -4.32 -0.71
CA ASP A 87 17.77 -5.22 -1.87
C ASP A 87 18.38 -4.58 -3.14
N ALA A 88 18.26 -3.25 -3.30
CA ALA A 88 18.91 -2.52 -4.38
C ALA A 88 20.44 -2.54 -4.29
N ILE A 89 21.00 -2.40 -3.08
CA ILE A 89 22.45 -2.45 -2.84
C ILE A 89 22.97 -3.90 -2.92
N GLY A 90 22.23 -4.86 -2.38
CA GLY A 90 22.56 -6.29 -2.46
C GLY A 90 22.54 -6.84 -3.90
N GLY A 91 21.60 -6.38 -4.73
CA GLY A 91 21.52 -6.74 -6.16
C GLY A 91 22.68 -6.20 -6.98
N PHE A 92 23.23 -5.04 -6.64
CA PHE A 92 24.37 -4.43 -7.35
C PHE A 92 25.70 -5.15 -7.09
N LEU A 93 25.85 -5.84 -5.96
CA LEU A 93 27.06 -6.59 -5.62
C LEU A 93 27.04 -8.08 -5.99
N PHE A 94 25.86 -8.67 -6.30
CA PHE A 94 25.76 -10.14 -6.45
C PHE A 94 24.84 -10.69 -7.56
N LEU A 95 24.47 -9.93 -8.59
CA LEU A 95 23.84 -10.51 -9.80
C LEU A 95 22.48 -11.21 -9.52
N VAL A 96 21.73 -10.73 -8.51
CA VAL A 96 20.34 -11.13 -8.22
C VAL A 96 19.44 -10.01 -8.73
N PRO A 97 18.41 -10.31 -9.53
CA PRO A 97 17.74 -9.27 -10.29
C PRO A 97 16.97 -8.37 -9.32
N ALA A 98 16.95 -7.06 -9.60
CA ALA A 98 16.29 -5.98 -8.87
C ALA A 98 14.74 -6.12 -8.80
N ILE A 99 14.25 -7.33 -8.55
CA ILE A 99 12.84 -7.74 -8.53
C ILE A 99 12.25 -7.48 -7.13
N GLY A 100 13.05 -7.43 -6.07
CA GLY A 100 12.53 -7.14 -4.73
C GLY A 100 12.16 -5.67 -4.47
N LEU A 101 12.60 -4.72 -5.31
CA LEU A 101 12.04 -3.34 -5.32
C LEU A 101 10.58 -3.30 -5.78
N ILE A 102 10.14 -4.29 -6.54
CA ILE A 102 8.75 -4.47 -7.00
C ILE A 102 7.96 -5.33 -5.99
N SER A 103 8.61 -5.78 -4.90
CA SER A 103 7.93 -6.57 -3.87
C SER A 103 7.01 -5.68 -3.03
N PRO A 104 5.80 -6.14 -2.68
CA PRO A 104 4.85 -5.40 -1.85
C PRO A 104 5.40 -5.03 -0.46
N GLY A 105 6.44 -5.72 0.02
CA GLY A 105 7.12 -5.43 1.28
C GLY A 105 8.01 -4.18 1.24
N ALA A 106 8.39 -3.71 0.05
CA ALA A 106 9.21 -2.52 -0.11
C ALA A 106 8.44 -1.21 0.07
N TRP A 107 7.12 -1.22 0.17
CA TRP A 107 6.27 -0.02 0.19
C TRP A 107 5.52 0.12 1.52
N ASP A 108 5.50 1.33 2.06
CA ASP A 108 4.67 1.71 3.21
C ASP A 108 3.86 2.99 2.92
N LEU A 109 2.80 3.21 3.68
CA LEU A 109 1.98 4.42 3.58
C LEU A 109 2.60 5.51 4.45
N ASP A 110 2.66 6.74 3.93
CA ASP A 110 3.18 7.90 4.66
C ASP A 110 2.38 8.22 5.94
N GLN A 111 1.08 7.94 5.92
CA GLN A 111 0.16 8.27 7.01
C GLN A 111 -0.93 7.20 7.12
N LYS A 112 -1.22 6.79 8.37
CA LYS A 112 -2.22 5.75 8.70
C LYS A 112 -3.40 6.30 9.49
N ASP A 113 -3.24 7.48 10.10
CA ASP A 113 -4.26 8.18 10.86
C ASP A 113 -4.62 9.49 10.16
N PHE A 114 -5.90 9.66 9.87
CA PHE A 114 -6.44 10.83 9.20
C PHE A 114 -7.45 11.50 10.12
N ASP A 115 -7.16 12.76 10.45
CA ASP A 115 -8.11 13.65 11.09
C ASP A 115 -8.46 14.77 10.10
N MET A 116 -9.73 14.85 9.72
CA MET A 116 -10.22 15.73 8.67
C MET A 116 -11.43 16.52 9.16
N THR A 117 -11.24 17.81 9.34
CA THR A 117 -12.34 18.73 9.67
C THR A 117 -12.99 19.26 8.40
N LEU A 118 -14.31 19.08 8.29
CA LEU A 118 -15.11 19.56 7.17
C LEU A 118 -15.52 21.01 7.40
N VAL A 119 -15.43 21.81 6.33
CA VAL A 119 -15.88 23.20 6.33
C VAL A 119 -17.31 23.26 5.82
N LYS A 120 -18.17 24.04 6.48
CA LYS A 120 -19.55 24.24 6.05
C LYS A 120 -19.57 24.90 4.66
N GLU A 121 -20.43 24.42 3.77
CA GLU A 121 -20.59 25.03 2.45
C GLU A 121 -21.24 26.42 2.59
N PRO A 122 -20.73 27.47 1.92
CA PRO A 122 -21.36 28.78 1.95
C PRO A 122 -22.74 28.71 1.28
N GLU A 123 -23.73 29.32 1.95
CA GLU A 123 -25.13 29.41 1.52
C GLU A 123 -25.36 30.35 0.32
#